data_AF-A0AAD6FH25-F1
#
_entry.id   AF-A0AAD6FH25-F1
#
_cell.length_a   1.000
_cell.length_b   1.000
_cell.length_c   1.000
_cell.angle_alpha   90.00
_cell.angle_beta   90.00
_cell.angle_gamma   90.00
#
_symmetry.space_group_name_H-M   'P 1'
#
loop_
_entity.id
_entity.type
_entity.pdbx_description
1 polymer ?
#
loop_
_entity_poly.entity_id
_entity_poly.type
_entity_poly.pdbx_seq_one_letter_code
_entity_poly.pdbx_strand_id
1 'polypeptide(L)'
;FLGNTEVEAPKGTEVVKDAVRKLKFQRHIKKSEGQKTPKVELQISIYGVKILDLKTKDVQYNCQLHRISFCADDKTDKRIFTFICKDSESNKHLCFVFDSEKCAEEITLTIGQAFDLAYKKFLEKGFKNWKQKTLS
;
A
#
# COMPACT_ATOMS: atom_id res chain seq x y z
N PHE A 1 0.07 -7.24 -9.96
CA PHE A 1 1.02 -6.27 -9.37
C PHE A 1 1.81 -5.61 -10.49
N LEU A 2 1.73 -4.28 -10.64
CA LEU A 2 2.48 -3.57 -11.69
C LEU A 2 3.92 -3.27 -11.25
N GLY A 3 4.13 -3.07 -9.95
CA GLY A 3 5.43 -2.85 -9.33
C GLY A 3 5.38 -1.78 -8.26
N ASN A 4 6.54 -1.29 -7.86
CA ASN A 4 6.69 -0.11 -7.03
C ASN A 4 7.72 0.84 -7.64
N THR A 5 7.65 2.12 -7.28
CA THR A 5 8.65 3.11 -7.68
C THR A 5 8.79 4.17 -6.59
N GLU A 6 9.99 4.75 -6.49
CA GLU A 6 10.25 5.88 -5.61
C GLU A 6 9.42 7.11 -6.00
N VAL A 7 8.92 7.81 -4.99
CA VAL A 7 8.17 9.05 -5.12
C VAL A 7 8.71 10.10 -4.15
N GLU A 8 8.61 11.37 -4.54
CA GLU A 8 9.18 12.50 -3.78
C GLU A 8 8.36 12.87 -2.53
N ALA A 9 7.09 12.46 -2.47
CA ALA A 9 6.17 12.87 -1.41
C ALA A 9 5.38 11.69 -0.82
N PRO A 10 5.04 11.74 0.48
CA PRO A 10 4.31 10.67 1.16
C PRO A 10 2.83 10.55 0.73
N LYS A 11 2.28 11.55 0.02
CA LYS A 11 0.87 11.62 -0.37
C LYS A 11 0.69 12.54 -1.58
N GLY A 12 -0.45 12.40 -2.26
CA GLY A 12 -0.88 13.33 -3.30
C GLY A 12 -1.36 12.61 -4.56
N THR A 13 -2.45 13.11 -5.14
CA THR A 13 -3.06 12.53 -6.35
C THR A 13 -2.10 12.57 -7.54
N GLU A 14 -1.41 13.69 -7.76
CA GLU A 14 -0.47 13.82 -8.89
C GLU A 14 0.76 12.90 -8.71
N VAL A 15 1.26 12.79 -7.48
CA VAL A 15 2.37 11.88 -7.12
C VAL A 15 2.02 10.43 -7.49
N VAL A 16 0.81 10.00 -7.14
CA VAL A 16 0.32 8.66 -7.48
C VAL A 16 0.10 8.50 -8.99
N LYS A 17 -0.51 9.48 -9.66
CA LYS A 17 -0.74 9.43 -11.12
C LYS A 17 0.56 9.26 -11.89
N ASP A 18 1.61 9.98 -11.52
CA ASP A 18 2.91 9.88 -12.17
C ASP A 18 3.55 8.50 -11.96
N ALA A 19 3.47 7.96 -10.73
CA ALA A 19 3.91 6.60 -10.44
C ALA A 19 3.14 5.54 -11.27
N VAL A 20 1.81 5.69 -11.38
CA VAL A 20 0.95 4.81 -12.17
C VAL A 20 1.33 4.86 -13.64
N ARG A 21 1.49 6.06 -14.23
CA ARG A 21 1.90 6.24 -15.63
C ARG A 21 3.25 5.56 -15.90
N LYS A 22 4.24 5.82 -15.05
CA LYS A 22 5.59 5.24 -15.15
C LYS A 22 5.55 3.71 -15.13
N LEU A 23 4.85 3.12 -14.17
CA LEU A 23 4.78 1.65 -14.04
C LEU A 23 3.92 1.00 -15.13
N LYS A 24 2.86 1.66 -15.60
CA LYS A 24 2.10 1.20 -16.79
C LYS A 24 2.98 1.17 -18.04
N PHE A 25 3.78 2.20 -18.26
CA PHE A 25 4.73 2.26 -19.39
C PHE A 25 5.79 1.16 -19.31
N GLN A 26 6.44 1.01 -18.15
CA GLN A 26 7.40 -0.08 -17.94
C GLN A 26 6.76 -1.47 -18.12
N ARG A 27 5.50 -1.63 -17.69
CA ARG A 27 4.76 -2.88 -17.88
C ARG A 27 4.47 -3.15 -19.35
N HIS A 28 4.18 -2.11 -20.13
CA HIS A 28 3.97 -2.24 -21.57
C HIS A 28 5.22 -2.78 -22.27
N ILE A 29 6.41 -2.24 -21.96
CA ILE A 29 7.70 -2.72 -22.48
C ILE A 29 7.94 -4.18 -22.08
N LYS A 30 7.80 -4.51 -20.80
CA LYS A 30 7.96 -5.89 -20.32
C LYS A 30 6.99 -6.85 -21.00
N LYS A 31 5.79 -6.40 -21.36
CA LYS A 31 4.80 -7.20 -22.08
C LYS A 31 5.23 -7.45 -23.53
N SER A 32 5.81 -6.47 -24.23
CA SER A 32 6.37 -6.69 -25.58
C SER A 32 7.56 -7.65 -25.57
N GLU A 33 8.28 -7.75 -24.46
CA GLU A 33 9.34 -8.75 -24.24
C GLU A 33 8.81 -10.12 -23.79
N GLY A 34 7.49 -10.33 -23.76
CA GLY A 34 6.87 -11.60 -23.39
C GLY A 34 6.72 -11.84 -21.88
N GLN A 35 7.11 -10.88 -21.02
CA GLN A 35 6.98 -11.04 -19.57
C GLN A 35 5.52 -10.83 -19.10
N LYS A 36 4.98 -11.79 -18.35
CA LYS A 36 3.64 -11.72 -17.76
C LYS A 36 3.62 -10.87 -16.47
N THR A 37 2.44 -10.38 -16.11
CA THR A 37 2.29 -9.53 -14.92
C THR A 37 2.32 -10.46 -13.71
N PRO A 38 3.18 -10.23 -12.71
CA PRO A 38 3.16 -11.01 -11.49
C PRO A 38 1.78 -10.93 -10.81
N LYS A 39 1.25 -12.10 -10.47
CA LYS A 39 0.04 -12.21 -9.66
C LYS A 39 0.45 -12.30 -8.19
N VAL A 40 -0.19 -11.50 -7.36
CA VAL A 40 0.11 -11.42 -5.94
C VAL A 40 -1.16 -11.61 -5.12
N GLU A 41 -0.99 -12.10 -3.90
CA GLU A 41 -2.01 -12.06 -2.85
C GLU A 41 -1.72 -10.90 -1.91
N LEU A 42 -2.77 -10.21 -1.47
CA LEU A 42 -2.68 -9.17 -0.46
C LEU A 42 -3.31 -9.65 0.84
N GLN A 43 -2.55 -9.53 1.93
CA GLN A 43 -3.08 -9.74 3.28
C GLN A 43 -3.07 -8.40 4.01
N ILE A 44 -4.28 -7.89 4.28
CA ILE A 44 -4.49 -6.58 4.89
C ILE A 44 -4.93 -6.78 6.35
N SER A 45 -4.27 -6.09 7.27
CA SER A 45 -4.60 -6.13 8.69
C SER A 45 -4.28 -4.80 9.35
N ILE A 46 -4.69 -4.64 10.61
CA ILE A 46 -4.31 -3.48 11.43
C ILE A 46 -2.80 -3.36 11.70
N TYR A 47 -2.00 -4.37 11.36
CA TYR A 47 -0.55 -4.36 11.52
C TYR A 47 0.16 -3.90 10.23
N GLY A 48 -0.47 -4.08 9.08
CA GLY A 48 0.13 -3.76 7.78
C GLY A 48 -0.50 -4.51 6.62
N VAL A 49 0.12 -4.32 5.46
CA VAL A 49 -0.20 -4.97 4.19
C VAL A 49 0.97 -5.85 3.79
N LYS A 50 0.73 -7.15 3.66
CA LYS A 50 1.70 -8.09 3.07
C LYS A 50 1.36 -8.33 1.61
N ILE A 51 2.39 -8.36 0.77
CA ILE A 51 2.30 -8.72 -0.65
C ILE A 51 3.02 -10.05 -0.81
N LEU A 52 2.29 -11.08 -1.23
CA LEU A 52 2.81 -12.43 -1.39
C LEU A 52 2.76 -12.83 -2.85
N ASP A 53 3.75 -13.60 -3.32
CA ASP A 53 3.62 -14.27 -4.60
C ASP A 53 2.40 -15.21 -4.57
N LEU A 54 1.54 -15.16 -5.59
CA LEU A 54 0.30 -15.92 -5.57
C LEU A 54 0.54 -17.45 -5.54
N LYS A 55 1.62 -17.92 -6.19
CA LYS A 55 1.91 -19.35 -6.34
C LYS A 55 2.74 -19.88 -5.18
N THR A 56 3.85 -19.24 -4.85
CA THR A 56 4.77 -19.75 -3.82
C THR A 56 4.32 -19.37 -2.41
N LYS A 57 3.45 -18.35 -2.27
CA LYS A 57 3.07 -17.75 -1.00
C LYS A 57 4.24 -17.10 -0.25
N ASP A 58 5.35 -16.84 -0.94
CA ASP A 58 6.47 -16.12 -0.34
C ASP A 58 6.11 -14.66 -0.15
N VAL A 59 6.46 -14.12 1.03
CA VAL A 59 6.27 -12.71 1.34
C VAL A 59 7.31 -11.89 0.58
N GLN A 60 6.88 -11.16 -0.43
CA GLN A 60 7.72 -10.26 -1.23
C GLN A 60 7.91 -8.91 -0.52
N TYR A 61 6.84 -8.42 0.11
CA TYR A 61 6.85 -7.16 0.84
C TYR A 61 6.00 -7.24 2.10
N ASN A 62 6.45 -6.60 3.17
CA ASN A 62 5.73 -6.47 4.43
C ASN A 62 5.67 -5.00 4.84
N CYS A 63 4.62 -4.31 4.39
CA CYS A 63 4.44 -2.87 4.61
C CYS A 63 3.71 -2.64 5.94
N GLN A 64 4.44 -2.24 6.97
CA GLN A 64 3.87 -1.92 8.28
C GLN A 64 2.90 -0.73 8.17
N LEU A 65 1.73 -0.85 8.79
CA LEU A 65 0.63 0.11 8.59
C LEU A 65 1.02 1.55 8.96
N HIS A 66 1.79 1.74 10.05
CA HIS A 66 2.24 3.06 10.50
C HIS A 66 3.24 3.74 9.53
N ARG A 67 3.70 3.03 8.50
CA ARG A 67 4.63 3.53 7.48
C ARG A 67 3.93 3.78 6.14
N ILE A 68 2.72 3.28 5.98
CA ILE A 68 1.87 3.59 4.85
C ILE A 68 1.28 4.99 5.11
N SER A 69 1.48 5.91 4.18
CA SER A 69 1.14 7.32 4.35
C SER A 69 -0.02 7.78 3.46
N PHE A 70 -0.35 6.99 2.44
CA PHE A 70 -1.41 7.30 1.49
C PHE A 70 -1.90 6.03 0.81
N CYS A 71 -3.20 5.93 0.54
CA CYS A 71 -3.79 4.91 -0.31
C CYS A 71 -4.85 5.56 -1.20
N ALA A 72 -4.94 5.13 -2.45
CA ALA A 72 -5.86 5.71 -3.42
C ALA A 72 -6.22 4.73 -4.53
N ASP A 73 -7.48 4.74 -4.92
CA ASP A 73 -7.98 4.20 -6.19
C ASP A 73 -7.85 5.24 -7.31
N ASP A 74 -7.71 4.78 -8.55
CA ASP A 74 -7.70 5.67 -9.71
C ASP A 74 -9.12 5.94 -10.21
N LYS A 75 -9.49 7.23 -10.31
CA LYS A 75 -10.84 7.64 -10.72
C LYS A 75 -11.13 7.45 -12.21
N THR A 76 -10.09 7.30 -13.03
CA THR A 76 -10.20 7.07 -14.47
C THR A 76 -10.10 5.58 -14.83
N ASP A 77 -9.27 4.83 -14.10
CA ASP A 77 -9.10 3.39 -14.28
C ASP A 77 -9.45 2.64 -13.00
N LYS A 78 -10.71 2.21 -12.89
CA LYS A 78 -11.29 1.55 -11.70
C LYS A 78 -10.61 0.23 -11.31
N ARG A 79 -9.62 -0.23 -12.09
CA ARG A 79 -8.82 -1.41 -11.77
C ARG A 79 -7.58 -1.09 -10.97
N ILE A 80 -7.16 0.18 -10.97
CA ILE A 80 -5.93 0.61 -10.32
C ILE A 80 -6.21 1.05 -8.90
N PHE A 81 -5.42 0.52 -7.98
CA PHE A 81 -5.26 1.08 -6.66
C PHE A 81 -3.79 1.10 -6.29
N THR A 82 -3.48 1.97 -5.33
CA THR A 82 -2.12 2.28 -4.92
C THR A 82 -2.04 2.50 -3.43
N PHE A 83 -0.83 2.33 -2.89
CA PHE A 83 -0.48 2.91 -1.61
C PHE A 83 0.97 3.36 -1.59
N ILE A 84 1.27 4.38 -0.81
CA ILE A 84 2.61 4.89 -0.57
C ILE A 84 3.07 4.39 0.80
N CYS A 85 4.22 3.73 0.85
CA CYS A 85 4.85 3.27 2.08
C CYS A 85 6.27 3.82 2.17
N LYS A 86 6.66 4.29 3.35
CA LYS A 86 8.06 4.61 3.63
C LYS A 86 8.86 3.30 3.74
N ASP A 87 9.96 3.19 3.00
CA ASP A 87 10.83 2.02 3.00
C ASP A 87 11.80 2.02 4.20
N SER A 88 12.05 0.86 4.82
CA SER A 88 12.78 0.75 6.11
C SER A 88 14.26 0.98 5.97
N GLU A 89 14.80 0.58 4.83
CA GLU A 89 16.24 0.56 4.63
C GLU A 89 16.70 1.88 4.02
N SER A 90 15.98 2.35 3.00
CA SER A 90 16.35 3.56 2.26
C SER A 90 15.73 4.85 2.81
N ASN A 91 14.73 4.75 3.71
CA ASN A 91 13.96 5.88 4.23
C ASN A 91 13.22 6.71 3.14
N LYS A 92 13.11 6.16 1.92
CA LYS A 92 12.42 6.76 0.77
C LYS A 92 10.94 6.39 0.76
N HIS A 93 10.13 7.15 0.02
CA HIS A 93 8.74 6.81 -0.20
C HIS A 93 8.61 5.95 -1.46
N LEU A 94 7.97 4.79 -1.33
CA LEU A 94 7.67 3.89 -2.44
C LEU A 94 6.17 3.87 -2.68
N CYS A 95 5.77 4.16 -3.92
CA CYS A 95 4.40 3.98 -4.38
C CYS A 95 4.25 2.58 -4.98
N PHE A 96 3.41 1.75 -4.38
CA PHE A 96 3.04 0.42 -4.85
C PHE A 96 1.80 0.52 -5.72
N VAL A 97 1.85 -0.04 -6.92
CA VAL A 97 0.75 0.04 -7.90
C VAL A 97 0.26 -1.34 -8.28
N PHE A 98 -1.06 -1.51 -8.19
CA PHE A 98 -1.74 -2.76 -8.45
C PHE A 98 -2.80 -2.58 -9.53
N ASP A 99 -3.08 -3.69 -10.20
CA ASP A 99 -4.17 -3.83 -11.17
C ASP A 99 -5.02 -5.00 -10.66
N SER A 100 -6.26 -4.69 -10.28
CA SER A 100 -7.28 -5.61 -9.78
C SER A 100 -8.50 -5.52 -10.68
N GLU A 101 -9.01 -6.64 -11.16
CA GLU A 101 -10.10 -6.64 -12.12
C GLU A 101 -11.40 -6.04 -11.58
N LYS A 102 -11.67 -6.19 -10.27
CA LYS A 102 -12.96 -5.82 -9.66
C LYS A 102 -12.89 -5.15 -8.29
N CYS A 103 -11.79 -5.30 -7.55
CA CYS A 103 -11.77 -4.97 -6.12
C CYS A 103 -10.90 -3.74 -5.77
N ALA A 104 -10.50 -2.91 -6.72
CA ALA A 104 -9.55 -1.81 -6.44
C ALA A 104 -10.08 -0.80 -5.40
N GLU A 105 -11.35 -0.41 -5.52
CA GLU A 105 -12.04 0.47 -4.57
C GLU A 105 -12.20 -0.20 -3.20
N GLU A 106 -12.72 -1.43 -3.17
CA GLU A 106 -12.91 -2.22 -1.94
C GLU A 106 -11.60 -2.44 -1.17
N ILE A 107 -10.51 -2.71 -1.89
CA ILE A 107 -9.18 -2.87 -1.30
C ILE A 107 -8.71 -1.54 -0.69
N THR A 108 -8.89 -0.42 -1.41
CA THR A 108 -8.55 0.91 -0.89
C THR A 108 -9.33 1.22 0.38
N LEU A 109 -10.63 0.93 0.41
CA LEU A 109 -11.48 1.10 1.60
C LEU A 109 -11.03 0.21 2.76
N THR A 110 -10.67 -1.05 2.49
CA THR A 110 -10.20 -1.99 3.51
C THR A 110 -8.90 -1.51 4.16
N ILE A 111 -7.97 -0.95 3.37
CA ILE A 111 -6.75 -0.34 3.89
C ILE A 111 -7.10 0.88 4.76
N GLY A 112 -8.00 1.75 4.31
CA GLY A 112 -8.49 2.90 5.09
C GLY A 112 -9.11 2.49 6.44
N GLN A 113 -9.95 1.46 6.45
CA GLN A 113 -10.53 0.91 7.67
C GLN A 113 -9.48 0.33 8.62
N ALA A 114 -8.44 -0.32 8.09
CA ALA A 114 -7.33 -0.81 8.89
C ALA A 114 -6.58 0.36 9.57
N PHE A 115 -6.36 1.47 8.87
CA PHE A 115 -5.79 2.70 9.45
C PHE A 115 -6.64 3.23 10.60
N ASP A 116 -7.95 3.40 10.37
CA ASP A 116 -8.87 3.93 11.38
C ASP A 116 -8.87 3.06 12.65
N LEU A 117 -8.90 1.74 12.47
CA LEU A 117 -8.90 0.80 13.59
C LEU A 117 -7.56 0.79 14.33
N ALA A 118 -6.44 0.87 13.61
CA ALA A 118 -5.11 0.94 14.22
C ALA A 118 -4.93 2.25 15.00
N TYR A 119 -5.42 3.37 14.46
CA TYR A 119 -5.38 4.67 15.12
C TYR A 119 -6.22 4.69 16.41
N LYS A 120 -7.45 4.15 16.37
CA LYS A 120 -8.29 3.99 17.57
C LYS A 120 -7.58 3.17 18.65
N LYS A 121 -6.97 2.04 18.29
CA LYS A 121 -6.19 1.20 19.22
C LYS A 121 -4.96 1.92 19.79
N PHE A 122 -4.30 2.75 18.97
CA PHE A 122 -3.17 3.56 19.43
C PHE A 122 -3.62 4.57 20.50
N LEU A 123 -4.72 5.27 20.26
CA LEU A 123 -5.28 6.22 21.24
C LEU A 123 -5.69 5.53 22.54
N GLU A 124 -6.42 4.41 22.47
CA GLU A 124 -6.85 3.66 23.67
C GLU A 124 -5.66 3.21 24.54
N LYS A 125 -4.56 2.75 23.92
CA LYS A 125 -3.33 2.41 24.64
C LYS A 125 -2.67 3.64 25.26
N GLY A 126 -2.63 4.76 24.52
CA GLY A 126 -2.13 6.04 25.04
C GLY A 126 -2.91 6.51 26.28
N PHE A 127 -4.23 6.45 26.24
CA PHE A 127 -5.10 6.81 27.37
C PHE A 127 -4.91 5.87 28.58
N LYS A 128 -4.79 4.56 28.35
CA LYS A 128 -4.50 3.60 29.44
C LYS A 128 -3.15 3.87 30.09
N ASN A 129 -2.11 4.13 29.30
CA ASN A 129 -0.78 4.45 29.80
C ASN A 129 -0.75 5.78 30.58
N TRP A 130 -1.54 6.77 30.16
CA TRP A 130 -1.67 8.05 30.87
C TRP A 130 -2.40 7.90 32.23
N LYS A 131 -3.51 7.14 32.26
CA LYS A 131 -4.24 6.85 33.52
C LYS A 131 -3.38 6.10 34.53
N GLN A 132 -2.58 5.13 34.07
CA GLN A 132 -1.73 4.35 34.96
C GLN A 132 -0.61 5.19 35.59
N LYS A 133 -0.13 6.24 34.90
CA LYS A 133 0.88 7.17 35.42
C LYS A 133 0.32 8.27 36.34
N THR A 134 -0.98 8.57 36.25
CA THR A 134 -1.63 9.61 37.08
C THR A 134 -2.28 9.03 38.33
N LEU A 135 -2.46 7.72 38.40
CA LEU A 135 -2.97 6.98 39.56
C LEU A 135 -1.85 6.27 40.37
N SER A 136 -0.59 6.51 40.01
CA SER A 136 0.62 6.03 40.69
C SER A 136 1.40 7.20 41.26
#